data_AF-A0A836WY12-F1
#
_entry.id   AF-A0A836WY12-F1
#
_cell.length_a   1.000
_cell.length_b   1.000
_cell.length_c   1.000
_cell.angle_alpha   90.00
_cell.angle_beta   90.00
_cell.angle_gamma   90.00
#
_symmetry.space_group_name_H-M   'P 1'
#
loop_
_entity.id
_entity.type
_entity.pdbx_description
1 polymer ?
#
loop_
_entity_poly.entity_id
_entity_poly.type
_entity_poly.pdbx_seq_one_letter_code
_entity_poly.pdbx_strand_id
1 'polypeptide(L)'
;MNKITPRMLRDLDATLPVGAECYLCNTVQKALATYRKNVVFFQTKYESKIFLHKEEAIAKLTLELGRGLKGFLRKDIRQQMA
;
A
#
# COMPACT_ATOMS: atom_id res chain seq x y z
N MET A 1 6.32 3.14 16.37
CA MET A 1 5.26 3.76 15.54
C MET A 1 5.92 4.41 14.34
N ASN A 2 5.78 3.83 13.14
CA ASN A 2 6.35 4.43 11.93
C ASN A 2 5.48 5.63 11.53
N LYS A 3 5.97 6.85 11.72
CA LYS A 3 5.31 8.05 11.21
C LYS A 3 5.34 7.98 9.68
N ILE A 4 4.18 7.81 9.07
CA ILE A 4 4.05 7.94 7.62
C ILE A 4 3.90 9.42 7.29
N THR A 5 4.75 9.94 6.42
CA THR A 5 4.70 11.33 5.97
C THR A 5 3.86 11.45 4.69
N PRO A 6 3.33 12.64 4.36
CA PRO A 6 2.57 12.84 3.11
C PRO A 6 3.37 12.47 1.85
N ARG A 7 4.69 12.70 1.87
CA ARG A 7 5.59 12.29 0.77
C ARG A 7 5.65 10.77 0.64
N MET A 8 5.79 10.06 1.76
CA MET A 8 5.77 8.59 1.76
C MET A 8 4.42 8.02 1.35
N LEU A 9 3.30 8.69 1.67
CA LEU A 9 1.98 8.30 1.17
C LEU A 9 1.87 8.47 -0.34
N ARG A 10 2.40 9.55 -0.91
CA ARG A 10 2.45 9.75 -2.36
C ARG A 10 3.32 8.70 -3.04
N ASP A 11 4.53 8.45 -2.52
CA ASP A 11 5.44 7.44 -3.07
C ASP A 11 4.82 6.04 -2.95
N LEU A 12 4.15 5.76 -1.84
CA LEU A 12 3.41 4.52 -1.64
C LEU A 12 2.26 4.40 -2.63
N ASP A 13 1.44 5.43 -2.81
CA ASP A 13 0.35 5.41 -3.79
C ASP A 13 0.84 5.18 -5.22
N ALA A 14 1.98 5.79 -5.59
CA ALA A 14 2.58 5.65 -6.91
C ALA A 14 3.22 4.28 -7.17
N THR A 15 3.68 3.60 -6.12
CA THR A 15 4.43 2.32 -6.22
C THR A 15 3.66 1.12 -5.69
N LEU A 16 2.47 1.31 -5.13
CA LEU A 16 1.65 0.24 -4.59
C LEU A 16 0.81 -0.38 -5.72
N PRO A 17 1.01 -1.66 -6.05
CA PRO A 17 0.18 -2.33 -7.03
C PRO A 17 -1.28 -2.39 -6.57
N VAL A 18 -2.19 -2.14 -7.51
CA VAL A 18 -3.64 -2.22 -7.28
C VAL A 18 -4.00 -3.62 -6.78
N GLY A 19 -4.78 -3.71 -5.71
CA GLY A 19 -5.16 -4.98 -5.09
C GLY A 19 -4.16 -5.51 -4.05
N ALA A 20 -3.00 -4.87 -3.85
CA ALA A 20 -2.07 -5.18 -2.75
C ALA A 20 -2.29 -4.31 -1.50
N GLU A 21 -3.31 -3.46 -1.50
CA GLU A 21 -3.62 -2.53 -0.41
C GLU A 21 -3.96 -3.26 0.89
N CYS A 22 -4.53 -4.46 0.80
CA CYS A 22 -4.87 -5.32 1.93
C CYS A 22 -3.64 -5.77 2.75
N TYR A 23 -2.44 -5.72 2.16
CA TYR A 23 -1.18 -6.11 2.77
C TYR A 23 -0.48 -4.98 3.53
N LEU A 24 -1.00 -3.76 3.46
CA LEU A 24 -0.54 -2.64 4.26
C LEU A 24 -1.02 -2.75 5.72
N CYS A 25 -0.30 -2.11 6.64
CA CYS A 25 -0.77 -2.01 8.01
C CYS A 25 -2.00 -1.10 8.10
N ASN A 26 -2.89 -1.37 9.05
CA ASN A 26 -4.19 -0.68 9.17
C ASN A 26 -4.03 0.86 9.25
N THR A 27 -3.00 1.35 9.92
CA THR A 27 -2.71 2.80 10.01
C THR A 27 -2.40 3.40 8.65
N VAL A 28 -1.60 2.71 7.84
CA VAL A 28 -1.20 3.17 6.51
C VAL A 28 -2.34 3.00 5.50
N GLN A 29 -3.14 1.93 5.60
CA GLN A 29 -4.37 1.79 4.83
C GLN A 29 -5.32 2.97 5.06
N LYS A 30 -5.55 3.34 6.33
CA LYS A 30 -6.38 4.50 6.68
C LYS A 30 -5.77 5.80 6.15
N ALA A 31 -4.47 6.01 6.36
CA ALA A 31 -3.79 7.20 5.89
C ALA A 31 -3.79 7.32 4.36
N LEU A 32 -3.61 6.21 3.64
CA LEU A 32 -3.67 6.12 2.18
C LEU A 32 -5.11 6.34 1.69
N ALA A 33 -6.11 5.75 2.34
CA ALA A 33 -7.52 5.98 2.01
C ALA A 33 -7.92 7.45 2.24
N THR A 34 -7.45 8.08 3.33
CA THR A 34 -7.67 9.51 3.59
C THR A 34 -6.93 10.39 2.58
N TYR A 35 -5.66 10.07 2.27
CA TYR A 35 -4.87 10.76 1.25
C TYR A 35 -5.59 10.70 -0.10
N ARG A 36 -5.94 9.50 -0.54
CA ARG A 36 -6.68 9.27 -1.79
C ARG A 36 -8.04 9.95 -1.74
N LYS A 37 -8.83 9.88 -0.67
CA LYS A 37 -10.12 10.58 -0.58
C LYS A 37 -9.98 12.11 -0.69
N ASN A 38 -8.93 12.69 -0.11
CA ASN A 38 -8.66 14.13 -0.22
C ASN A 38 -8.11 14.54 -1.59
N VAL A 39 -7.41 13.63 -2.27
CA VAL A 39 -6.91 13.81 -3.65
C VAL A 39 -8.02 13.52 -4.68
N VAL A 40 -8.96 12.64 -4.35
CA VAL A 40 -9.97 12.05 -5.21
C VAL A 40 -11.35 12.51 -4.74
N PHE A 41 -11.67 13.78 -4.99
CA PHE A 41 -13.06 14.22 -5.14
C PHE A 41 -13.67 13.72 -6.48
N PHE A 42 -12.86 13.05 -7.32
CA PHE A 42 -13.18 12.55 -8.65
C PHE A 42 -12.47 11.21 -8.91
N GLN A 43 -12.99 10.10 -8.40
CA GLN A 43 -12.86 8.75 -8.97
C GLN A 43 -13.31 7.67 -7.98
N THR A 44 -14.40 7.05 -8.38
CA THR A 44 -14.89 5.70 -8.10
C THR A 44 -13.82 4.62 -8.37
N LYS A 45 -12.71 4.63 -7.64
CA LYS A 45 -11.63 3.64 -7.78
C LYS A 45 -11.42 2.76 -6.54
N TYR A 46 -12.26 2.92 -5.52
CA TYR A 46 -12.09 2.30 -4.21
C TYR A 46 -13.05 1.13 -3.94
N GLU A 47 -13.32 0.35 -4.97
CA GLU A 47 -13.75 -1.04 -4.79
C GLU A 47 -12.82 -1.93 -5.61
N SER A 48 -11.56 -2.05 -5.17
CA SER A 48 -10.76 -3.21 -5.57
C SER A 48 -11.39 -4.44 -4.91
N LYS A 49 -12.48 -4.95 -5.50
CA LYS A 49 -13.11 -6.24 -5.17
C LYS A 49 -12.20 -7.43 -5.49
N ILE A 50 -11.12 -7.16 -6.23
CA ILE A 50 -10.13 -8.14 -6.68
C ILE A 50 -8.85 -7.86 -5.90
N PHE A 51 -8.68 -8.58 -4.79
CA PHE A 51 -7.42 -8.60 -4.06
C PHE A 51 -6.43 -9.49 -4.81
N LEU A 52 -5.18 -9.05 -4.90
CA LEU A 52 -4.12 -9.89 -5.42
C LEU A 52 -3.92 -11.07 -4.48
N HIS A 53 -3.64 -12.25 -5.04
CA HIS A 53 -3.27 -13.40 -4.24
C HIS A 53 -1.94 -13.11 -3.55
N LYS A 54 -1.74 -13.67 -2.36
CA LYS A 54 -0.62 -13.29 -1.47
C LYS A 54 0.75 -13.41 -2.15
N GLU A 55 0.98 -14.48 -2.89
CA GLU A 55 2.24 -14.74 -3.60
C GLU A 55 2.48 -13.74 -4.74
N GLU A 56 1.45 -13.46 -5.53
CA GLU A 56 1.52 -12.48 -6.62
C GLU A 56 1.72 -11.05 -6.07
N ALA A 57 1.05 -10.74 -4.96
CA ALA A 57 1.23 -9.47 -4.27
C ALA A 57 2.65 -9.33 -3.74
N ILE A 58 3.24 -10.37 -3.14
CA ILE A 58 4.63 -10.34 -2.66
C ILE A 58 5.59 -10.12 -3.81
N ALA A 59 5.41 -10.81 -4.94
CA ALA A 59 6.25 -10.65 -6.11
C ALA A 59 6.19 -9.21 -6.65
N LYS A 60 4.97 -8.66 -6.86
CA LYS A 60 4.79 -7.29 -7.33
C LYS A 60 5.28 -6.24 -6.34
N LEU A 61 4.99 -6.42 -5.05
CA LEU A 61 5.51 -5.55 -3.99
C LEU A 61 7.05 -5.59 -3.92
N THR A 62 7.69 -6.71 -4.26
CA THR A 62 9.15 -6.78 -4.22
C THR A 62 9.79 -6.02 -5.38
N LEU A 63 9.12 -6.00 -6.53
CA LEU A 63 9.59 -5.34 -7.75
C LEU A 63 9.25 -3.84 -7.78
N GLU A 64 8.04 -3.47 -7.39
CA GLU A 64 7.52 -2.12 -7.57
C GLU A 64 7.67 -1.24 -6.33
N LEU A 65 7.64 -1.82 -5.12
CA LEU A 65 7.60 -1.04 -3.89
C LEU A 65 8.94 -0.35 -3.61
N GLY A 66 8.89 0.98 -3.45
CA GLY A 66 10.06 1.81 -3.18
C GLY A 66 10.85 1.41 -1.91
N ARG A 67 12.18 1.59 -1.96
CA ARG A 67 13.09 1.36 -0.82
C ARG A 67 12.63 2.19 0.39
N GLY A 68 12.38 1.53 1.52
CA GLY A 68 11.91 2.18 2.77
C GLY A 68 10.40 2.09 3.01
N LEU A 69 9.60 1.72 2.00
CA LEU A 69 8.16 1.55 2.16
C LEU A 69 7.76 0.15 2.68
N LYS A 70 8.68 -0.82 2.64
CA LYS A 70 8.50 -2.17 3.24
C LYS A 70 8.13 -2.11 4.73
N GLY A 71 8.52 -1.05 5.44
CA GLY A 71 8.18 -0.83 6.84
C GLY A 71 6.71 -0.52 7.11
N PHE A 72 5.92 -0.28 6.06
CA PHE A 72 4.48 0.00 6.14
C PHE A 72 3.60 -1.22 5.84
N LEU A 73 4.19 -2.30 5.36
CA LEU A 73 3.52 -3.57 5.16
C LEU A 73 3.23 -4.25 6.50
N ARG A 74 2.23 -5.14 6.51
CA ARG A 74 2.00 -6.05 7.62
C ARG A 74 3.26 -6.88 7.90
N LYS A 75 3.48 -7.19 9.18
CA LYS A 75 4.66 -7.94 9.64
C LYS A 75 4.81 -9.27 8.87
N ASP A 76 3.70 -9.96 8.64
CA ASP A 76 3.67 -11.26 7.96
C ASP A 76 4.15 -11.17 6.50
N ILE A 77 3.82 -10.07 5.81
CA ILE A 77 4.25 -9.83 4.43
C ILE A 77 5.69 -9.36 4.39
N ARG A 78 6.08 -8.47 5.31
CA ARG A 78 7.46 -8.03 5.46
C ARG A 78 8.41 -9.20 5.74
N GLN A 79 7.98 -10.19 6.52
CA GLN A 79 8.77 -11.40 6.79
C GLN A 79 8.91 -12.31 5.55
N GLN A 80 7.94 -12.30 4.65
CA GLN A 80 7.99 -13.10 3.41
C GLN A 80 8.72 -12.38 2.27
N MET A 81 8.94 -11.07 2.38
CA MET A 81 9.73 -10.26 1.45
C MET A 81 11.20 -10.06 1.88
N ALA A 82 11.60 -10.68 3.00
CA ALA A 82 12.91 -10.55 3.61
C ALA A 82 13.92 -11.52 3.00
#